data_AF-A0A9X6TX70-F1
#
_entry.id   AF-A0A9X6TX70-F1
#
_cell.length_a   1.000
_cell.length_b   1.000
_cell.length_c   1.000
_cell.angle_alpha   90.00
_cell.angle_beta   90.00
_cell.angle_gamma   90.00
#
_symmetry.space_group_name_H-M   'P 1'
#
loop_
_entity.id
_entity.type
_entity.pdbx_description
1 polymer ?
#
loop_
_entity_poly.entity_id
_entity_poly.type
_entity_poly.pdbx_seq_one_letter_code
_entity_poly.pdbx_strand_id
1 'polypeptide(L)'
;MNNSYNEKTHTLIKQLFNKFSPKSPGFAYIASFDSGVTYKGTIGLASIEKNLPITTKNIFNIASVSKQFTAFSILLLEQEGRLSLDDSRGYRYTHP
;
A
#
# COMPACT_ATOMS: atom_id res chain seq x y z
N MET A 1 11.33 15.14 21.99
CA MET A 1 11.72 14.35 20.80
C MET A 1 11.55 15.24 19.58
N ASN A 2 12.63 15.73 18.98
CA ASN A 2 12.56 16.59 17.80
C ASN A 2 12.28 15.74 16.56
N ASN A 3 10.99 15.46 16.31
CA ASN A 3 10.47 14.85 15.07
C ASN A 3 10.47 15.86 13.91
N SER A 4 11.62 16.50 13.67
CA SER A 4 11.70 17.51 12.64
C SER A 4 11.81 16.86 11.27
N TYR A 5 10.92 17.25 10.37
CA TYR A 5 10.97 16.93 8.96
C TYR A 5 12.37 17.19 8.39
N ASN A 6 12.96 16.18 7.75
CA ASN A 6 14.29 16.27 7.16
C ASN A 6 14.19 16.69 5.68
N GLU A 7 14.63 17.91 5.35
CA GLU A 7 14.59 18.47 3.99
C GLU A 7 15.49 17.73 2.99
N LYS A 8 16.62 17.16 3.45
CA LYS A 8 17.48 16.34 2.60
C LYS A 8 16.75 15.09 2.13
N THR A 9 16.01 14.44 3.04
CA THR A 9 15.18 13.26 2.72
C THR A 9 14.06 13.61 1.75
N HIS A 10 13.37 14.72 1.99
CA HIS A 10 12.35 15.23 1.06
C HIS A 10 12.92 15.47 -0.36
N THR A 11 14.10 16.06 -0.43
CA THR A 11 14.79 16.32 -1.70
C THR A 11 15.17 15.03 -2.41
N LEU A 12 15.71 14.04 -1.68
CA LEU A 12 16.05 12.73 -2.23
C LEU A 12 14.81 11.99 -2.77
N ILE A 13 13.69 12.06 -2.04
CA ILE A 13 12.41 11.49 -2.49
C ILE A 13 11.94 12.18 -3.77
N LYS A 14 12.03 13.51 -3.87
CA LYS A 14 11.72 14.21 -5.12
C LYS A 14 12.64 13.78 -6.26
N GLN A 15 13.94 13.69 -6.01
CA GLN A 15 14.93 13.25 -7.00
C GLN A 15 14.67 11.84 -7.52
N LEU A 16 14.28 10.89 -6.65
CA LEU A 16 13.91 9.53 -7.03
C LEU A 16 12.83 9.51 -8.13
N PHE A 17 11.93 10.48 -8.10
CA PHE A 17 10.80 10.54 -9.00
C PHE A 17 10.92 11.54 -10.15
N ASN A 18 12.05 12.24 -10.30
CA ASN A 18 12.27 13.23 -11.36
C ASN A 18 12.10 12.68 -12.79
N LYS A 19 12.27 11.37 -12.98
CA LYS A 19 12.08 10.71 -14.28
C LYS A 19 10.61 10.57 -14.70
N PHE A 20 9.67 10.75 -13.78
CA PHE A 20 8.25 10.59 -14.07
C PHE A 20 7.62 11.93 -14.48
N SER A 21 6.87 11.90 -15.58
CA SER A 21 6.26 13.10 -16.15
C SER A 21 4.93 13.45 -15.46
N PRO A 22 4.62 14.74 -15.27
CA PRO A 22 3.30 15.14 -14.79
C PRO A 22 2.16 14.83 -15.79
N LYS A 23 2.49 14.52 -17.06
CA LYS A 23 1.51 14.18 -18.10
C LYS A 23 1.35 12.67 -18.35
N SER A 24 2.11 11.81 -17.66
CA SER A 24 2.00 10.36 -17.78
C SER A 24 0.96 9.79 -16.80
N PRO A 25 0.60 8.48 -16.87
CA PRO A 25 -0.15 7.84 -15.80
C PRO A 25 0.51 8.10 -14.45
N GLY A 26 -0.32 8.42 -13.46
CA GLY A 26 0.15 8.88 -12.17
C GLY A 26 0.23 7.82 -11.11
N PHE A 27 0.97 8.15 -10.05
CA PHE A 27 1.07 7.36 -8.82
C PHE A 27 1.05 8.27 -7.59
N ALA A 28 0.72 7.66 -6.46
CA ALA A 28 0.84 8.27 -5.13
C ALA A 28 1.90 7.50 -4.33
N TYR A 29 2.60 8.19 -3.43
CA TYR A 29 3.58 7.58 -2.54
C TYR A 29 3.45 8.09 -1.11
N ILE A 30 3.90 7.25 -0.17
CA ILE A 30 4.05 7.57 1.24
C ILE A 30 5.29 6.86 1.78
N ALA A 31 6.08 7.57 2.59
CA ALA A 31 7.19 7.04 3.37
C ALA A 31 7.01 7.53 4.81
N SER A 32 6.73 6.60 5.72
CA SER A 32 6.49 6.87 7.14
C SER A 32 7.59 6.21 7.96
N PHE A 33 8.09 6.94 8.96
CA PHE A 33 9.16 6.50 9.84
C PHE A 33 8.62 6.36 11.27
N ASP A 34 9.28 5.55 12.12
CA ASP A 34 8.87 5.31 13.51
C ASP A 34 8.83 6.58 14.36
N SER A 35 9.59 7.60 13.95
CA SER A 35 9.51 8.94 14.52
C SER A 35 8.16 9.62 14.25
N GLY A 36 7.26 9.05 13.45
CA GLY A 36 6.02 9.70 13.02
C GLY A 36 6.21 10.71 11.88
N VAL A 37 7.45 10.97 11.44
CA VAL A 37 7.71 11.78 10.24
C VAL A 37 7.18 11.03 9.02
N THR A 38 6.41 11.72 8.19
CA THR A 38 5.81 11.15 6.97
C THR A 38 6.04 12.07 5.78
N TYR A 39 6.54 11.51 4.69
CA TYR A 39 6.66 12.14 3.38
C TYR A 39 5.64 11.50 2.45
N LYS A 40 4.82 12.31 1.78
CA LYS A 40 3.84 11.80 0.82
C LYS A 40 3.66 12.76 -0.33
N GLY A 41 3.23 12.24 -1.48
CA GLY A 41 3.02 13.05 -2.67
C GLY A 41 2.45 12.25 -3.81
N THR A 42 2.36 12.91 -4.96
CA THR A 42 1.77 12.38 -6.18
C THR A 42 2.51 12.92 -7.39
N ILE A 43 2.54 12.14 -8.47
CA ILE A 43 3.07 12.57 -9.77
C ILE A 43 2.16 11.99 -10.86
N GLY A 44 1.90 12.75 -11.91
CA GLY A 44 1.15 12.31 -13.09
C GLY A 44 -0.37 12.51 -12.97
N LEU A 45 -1.09 11.78 -13.81
CA LEU A 45 -2.53 11.92 -14.00
C LEU A 45 -3.31 10.70 -13.49
N ALA A 46 -4.46 10.93 -12.87
CA ALA A 46 -5.43 9.89 -12.55
C ALA A 46 -6.20 9.43 -13.81
N SER A 47 -6.33 10.32 -14.80
CA SER A 47 -6.92 10.00 -16.10
C SER A 47 -6.19 10.81 -17.17
N ILE A 48 -5.57 10.12 -18.14
CA ILE A 48 -4.88 10.75 -19.27
C ILE A 48 -5.91 11.42 -20.18
N GLU A 49 -6.96 10.68 -20.56
CA GLU A 49 -8.01 11.14 -21.48
C GLU A 49 -8.65 12.45 -21.01
N LYS A 50 -8.93 12.54 -19.72
CA LYS A 50 -9.58 13.72 -19.12
C LYS A 50 -8.57 14.75 -18.61
N ASN A 51 -7.27 14.48 -18.72
CA ASN A 51 -6.19 15.29 -18.17
C ASN A 51 -6.39 15.64 -16.67
N LEU A 52 -6.89 14.68 -15.87
CA LEU A 52 -7.10 14.89 -14.43
C LEU A 52 -5.83 14.56 -13.65
N PRO A 53 -5.29 15.49 -12.83
CA PRO A 53 -4.16 15.21 -11.98
C PRO A 53 -4.52 14.21 -10.88
N ILE A 54 -3.54 13.40 -10.48
CA ILE A 54 -3.71 12.48 -9.37
C ILE A 54 -3.54 13.21 -8.03
N THR A 55 -4.27 12.75 -7.02
CA THR A 55 -4.25 13.27 -5.65
C THR A 55 -4.02 12.13 -4.67
N THR A 56 -3.59 12.45 -3.45
CA THR A 56 -3.42 11.48 -2.37
C THR A 56 -4.75 10.89 -1.86
N LYS A 57 -5.89 11.34 -2.39
CA LYS A 57 -7.24 10.85 -2.05
C LYS A 57 -7.84 9.94 -3.13
N ASN A 58 -7.17 9.77 -4.28
CA ASN A 58 -7.65 8.87 -5.32
C ASN A 58 -7.65 7.42 -4.82
N ILE A 59 -8.69 6.66 -5.20
CA ILE A 59 -8.80 5.22 -4.90
C ILE A 59 -8.08 4.43 -5.99
N PHE A 60 -7.31 3.42 -5.59
CA PHE A 60 -6.59 2.53 -6.49
C PHE A 60 -7.10 1.10 -6.36
N ASN A 61 -7.10 0.36 -7.47
CA ASN A 61 -7.20 -1.09 -7.41
C ASN A 61 -5.82 -1.67 -7.03
N ILE A 62 -5.71 -2.22 -5.83
CA ILE A 62 -4.43 -2.67 -5.26
C ILE A 62 -4.09 -4.14 -5.58
N ALA A 63 -4.99 -4.86 -6.28
CA ALA A 63 -4.80 -6.22 -6.74
C ALA A 63 -4.22 -7.17 -5.66
N SER A 64 -3.07 -7.80 -5.91
CA SER A 64 -2.47 -8.78 -4.98
C SER A 64 -2.09 -8.21 -3.62
N VAL A 65 -1.94 -6.88 -3.47
CA VAL A 65 -1.74 -6.26 -2.16
C VAL A 65 -2.94 -6.51 -1.24
N SER A 66 -4.15 -6.70 -1.78
CA SER A 66 -5.35 -7.08 -1.01
C SER A 66 -5.20 -8.37 -0.20
N LYS A 67 -4.28 -9.27 -0.57
CA LYS A 67 -4.06 -10.54 0.14
C LYS A 67 -3.60 -10.33 1.59
N GLN A 68 -2.85 -9.26 1.87
CA GLN A 68 -2.42 -8.95 3.24
C GLN A 68 -3.62 -8.64 4.15
N PHE A 69 -4.61 -7.91 3.63
CA PHE A 69 -5.87 -7.64 4.34
C PHE A 69 -6.67 -8.92 4.56
N THR A 70 -6.75 -9.78 3.55
CA THR A 70 -7.44 -11.07 3.67
C THR A 70 -6.77 -11.96 4.73
N ALA A 71 -5.44 -12.08 4.70
CA ALA A 71 -4.67 -12.82 5.70
C ALA A 71 -4.89 -12.24 7.10
N PHE A 72 -4.85 -10.91 7.25
CA PHE A 72 -5.11 -10.26 8.53
C PHE A 72 -6.53 -10.54 9.05
N SER A 73 -7.56 -10.50 8.20
CA SER A 73 -8.92 -10.88 8.59
C SER A 73 -9.02 -12.33 9.04
N ILE A 74 -8.28 -13.25 8.41
CA ILE A 74 -8.22 -14.66 8.85
C ILE A 74 -7.58 -14.76 10.24
N LEU A 75 -6.49 -14.03 10.49
CA LEU A 75 -5.83 -14.01 11.81
C LEU A 75 -6.74 -13.45 12.90
N LEU A 76 -7.53 -12.41 12.60
CA LEU A 76 -8.54 -11.90 13.54
C LEU A 76 -9.58 -12.95 13.88
N LEU A 77 -10.07 -13.70 12.88
CA LEU A 77 -11.04 -14.78 13.11
C LEU A 77 -10.46 -15.93 13.95
N GLU A 78 -9.18 -16.27 13.74
CA GLU A 78 -8.48 -17.24 14.58
C GLU A 78 -8.35 -16.73 16.03
N GLN A 79 -7.95 -15.46 16.21
CA GLN A 79 -7.84 -14.83 17.53
C GLN A 79 -9.20 -14.80 18.26
N GLU A 80 -10.30 -14.65 17.52
CA GLU A 80 -11.67 -14.73 18.04
C GLU A 80 -12.15 -16.19 18.30
N GLY A 81 -11.32 -17.20 18.00
CA GLY A 81 -11.68 -18.61 18.13
C GLY A 81 -12.74 -19.09 17.14
N ARG A 82 -12.97 -18.35 16.04
CA ARG A 82 -13.99 -18.65 15.02
C ARG A 82 -13.50 -19.61 13.94
N LEU A 83 -12.19 -19.79 13.84
CA LEU A 83 -11.50 -20.80 13.04
C LEU A 83 -10.17 -21.14 13.71
N SER A 84 -9.48 -22.17 13.23
CA SER A 84 -8.09 -22.44 13.58
C SER A 84 -7.28 -22.57 12.30
N LEU A 85 -6.08 -21.98 12.26
CA LEU A 85 -5.17 -22.16 11.13
C LEU A 85 -4.58 -23.58 11.07
N ASP A 86 -4.53 -24.25 12.21
CA ASP A 86 -4.10 -25.64 12.34
C ASP A 86 -5.22 -26.64 12.02
N ASP A 87 -6.42 -26.16 11.70
CA ASP A 87 -7.50 -27.03 11.26
C ASP A 87 -7.03 -27.80 10.02
N SER A 88 -6.88 -29.11 10.20
CA SER A 88 -6.44 -29.96 9.10
C SER A 88 -7.52 -29.85 8.02
N ARG A 89 -7.12 -29.70 6.75
CA ARG A 89 -8.05 -29.94 5.66
C ARG A 89 -8.46 -31.41 5.71
N GLY A 90 -9.55 -31.69 6.40
CA GLY A 90 -10.18 -33.00 6.42
C GLY A 90 -10.46 -33.37 4.97
N TYR A 91 -9.59 -34.21 4.41
CA TYR A 91 -9.81 -35.34 3.51
C TYR A 91 -8.40 -35.78 3.03
N ARG A 92 -7.80 -36.72 3.77
CA ARG A 92 -6.93 -37.72 3.12
C ARG A 92 -7.83 -38.43 2.12
N TYR A 93 -7.59 -38.24 0.83
CA TYR A 93 -8.12 -39.11 -0.21
C TYR A 93 -7.50 -40.51 -0.06
N THR A 94 -7.92 -41.27 0.96
CA THR A 94 -7.79 -42.72 0.94
C THR A 94 -8.94 -43.23 0.08
N HIS A 95 -8.68 -43.37 -1.22
CA HIS A 95 -9.50 -44.23 -2.06
C HIS A 95 -9.20 -45.68 -1.65
N PRO A 96 -10.22 -46.55 -1.52
CA PRO A 96 -10.01 -48.00 -1.38
C PRO A 96 -9.35 -48.59 -2.64
#